data_AF-A0A392R7S9-F1
#
_entry.id   AF-A0A392R7S9-F1
#
_cell.length_a   1.000
_cell.length_b   1.000
_cell.length_c   1.000
_cell.angle_alpha   90.00
_cell.angle_beta   90.00
_cell.angle_gamma   90.00
#
_symmetry.space_group_name_H-M   'P 1'
#
loop_
_entity.id
_entity.type
_entity.pdbx_description
1 polymer ?
#
loop_
_entity_poly.entity_id
_entity_poly.type
_entity_poly.pdbx_seq_one_letter_code
_entity_poly.pdbx_strand_id
1 'polypeptide(L)'
;MNRATLKGYWKATGNDRPVKHDLRTVGLKKTLVFHSGRAPDGKRTNWVMHEYRLVEEEMERERVGNGSSQPQLLKTFCILMLIK
;
A
#
# COMPACT_ATOMS: atom_id res chain seq x y z
N MET A 1 -6.88 -5.88 -8.94
CA MET A 1 -7.45 -4.73 -8.19
C MET A 1 -7.53 -3.54 -9.14
N ASN A 2 -8.71 -3.24 -9.67
CA ASN A 2 -8.90 -2.11 -10.58
C ASN A 2 -8.97 -0.82 -9.78
N ARG A 3 -7.84 -0.10 -9.67
CA ARG A 3 -7.74 1.18 -8.96
C ARG A 3 -8.12 2.37 -9.86
N ALA A 4 -8.96 2.14 -10.85
CA ALA A 4 -9.47 3.15 -11.77
C ALA A 4 -10.77 3.75 -11.22
N THR A 5 -10.86 5.06 -11.25
CA THR A 5 -12.04 5.86 -10.91
C THR A 5 -12.49 6.63 -12.15
N LEU A 6 -13.67 7.26 -12.10
CA LEU A 6 -14.13 8.15 -13.18
C LEU A 6 -13.17 9.33 -13.44
N LYS A 7 -12.35 9.72 -12.44
CA LYS A 7 -11.49 10.91 -12.50
C LYS A 7 -10.01 10.59 -12.74
N GLY A 8 -9.60 9.34 -12.65
CA GLY A 8 -8.18 8.97 -12.69
C GLY A 8 -7.91 7.54 -12.25
N TYR A 9 -6.64 7.16 -12.21
CA TYR A 9 -6.19 5.84 -11.81
C TYR A 9 -4.90 5.90 -10.99
N TRP A 10 -4.73 4.92 -10.10
CA TRP A 10 -3.48 4.74 -9.35
C TRP A 10 -2.56 3.78 -10.08
N LYS A 11 -1.33 4.23 -10.36
CA LYS A 11 -0.29 3.42 -10.98
C LYS A 11 0.82 3.15 -9.97
N ALA A 12 1.24 1.88 -9.84
CA ALA A 12 2.40 1.53 -9.03
C ALA A 12 3.66 2.18 -9.62
N THR A 13 4.52 2.71 -8.74
CA THR A 13 5.80 3.31 -9.14
C THR A 13 6.94 2.73 -8.33
N GLY A 14 8.01 2.37 -9.04
CA GLY A 14 9.18 1.69 -8.45
C GLY A 14 8.86 0.28 -7.94
N ASN A 15 9.84 -0.29 -7.25
CA ASN A 15 9.73 -1.57 -6.59
C ASN A 15 9.17 -1.41 -5.17
N ASP A 16 8.45 -2.42 -4.70
CA ASP A 16 8.02 -2.50 -3.30
C ASP A 16 9.25 -2.45 -2.39
N ARG A 17 9.18 -1.68 -1.30
CA ARG A 17 10.29 -1.51 -0.34
C ARG A 17 10.01 -2.29 0.94
N PRO A 18 11.00 -2.98 1.54
CA PRO A 18 10.83 -3.60 2.84
C PRO A 18 10.65 -2.53 3.92
N VAL A 19 9.73 -2.79 4.84
CA VAL A 19 9.61 -2.06 6.10
C VAL A 19 10.31 -2.89 7.15
N LYS A 20 11.27 -2.29 7.86
CA LYS A 20 12.07 -2.96 8.86
C LYS A 20 11.79 -2.42 10.26
N HIS A 21 11.80 -3.30 11.23
CA HIS A 21 11.94 -2.99 12.65
C HIS A 21 13.22 -3.69 13.11
N ASP A 22 14.20 -2.91 13.54
CA ASP A 22 15.57 -3.39 13.80
C ASP A 22 16.16 -4.13 12.58
N LEU A 23 16.56 -5.38 12.78
CA LEU A 23 17.13 -6.26 11.75
C LEU A 23 16.07 -7.11 11.04
N ARG A 24 14.79 -7.01 11.41
CA ARG A 24 13.71 -7.82 10.87
C ARG A 24 12.85 -7.04 9.89
N THR A 25 12.47 -7.69 8.78
CA THR A 25 11.46 -7.14 7.87
C THR A 25 10.08 -7.46 8.42
N VAL A 26 9.30 -6.41 8.69
CA VAL A 26 7.95 -6.53 9.26
C VAL A 26 6.85 -6.36 8.21
N GLY A 27 7.19 -5.83 7.04
CA GLY A 27 6.23 -5.61 5.99
C GLY A 27 6.84 -5.15 4.66
N LEU A 28 5.97 -4.88 3.70
CA LEU A 28 6.28 -4.29 2.41
C LEU A 28 5.48 -3.01 2.20
N LYS A 29 6.12 -2.01 1.62
CA LYS A 29 5.53 -0.73 1.22
C LYS A 29 5.50 -0.65 -0.31
N LYS A 30 4.30 -0.57 -0.88
CA LYS A 30 4.06 -0.26 -2.28
C LYS A 30 3.77 1.23 -2.43
N THR A 31 4.36 1.87 -3.43
CA THR A 31 4.12 3.29 -3.74
C THR A 31 3.27 3.40 -5.00
N LEU A 32 2.22 4.20 -4.95
CA LEU A 32 1.35 4.48 -6.08
C LEU A 32 1.29 5.99 -6.32
N VAL A 33 1.26 6.39 -7.59
CA VAL A 33 1.01 7.77 -8.00
C VAL A 33 -0.33 7.84 -8.70
N PHE A 34 -1.12 8.87 -8.38
CA PHE A 34 -2.39 9.10 -9.06
C PHE A 34 -2.15 9.82 -10.39
N HIS A 35 -2.80 9.32 -11.43
CA HIS A 35 -2.88 9.95 -12.74
C HIS A 35 -4.32 10.41 -12.97
N SER A 36 -4.52 11.69 -13.29
CA SER A 36 -5.85 12.23 -13.62
C SER A 36 -6.22 11.92 -15.07
N GLY A 37 -7.49 11.61 -15.32
CA GLY A 37 -7.97 11.19 -16.64
C GLY A 37 -7.94 9.68 -16.86
N ARG A 38 -8.19 9.24 -18.11
CA ARG A 38 -8.31 7.81 -18.45
C ARG A 38 -6.93 7.24 -18.78
N ALA A 39 -6.65 6.01 -18.34
CA ALA A 39 -5.46 5.28 -18.74
C ALA A 39 -5.51 4.94 -20.25
N PRO A 40 -4.36 4.89 -20.96
CA PRO A 40 -2.99 5.14 -20.47
C PRO A 40 -2.58 6.62 -20.45
N ASP A 41 -3.37 7.51 -21.03
CA ASP A 41 -3.01 8.92 -21.32
C ASP A 41 -3.25 9.89 -20.14
N GLY A 42 -3.41 9.35 -18.92
CA GLY A 42 -3.66 10.16 -17.74
C GLY A 42 -2.46 11.00 -17.34
N LYS A 43 -2.71 12.25 -16.93
CA LYS A 43 -1.67 13.18 -16.48
C LYS A 43 -1.21 12.81 -15.07
N ARG A 44 0.09 12.62 -14.89
CA ARG A 44 0.70 12.38 -13.58
C ARG A 44 0.40 13.56 -12.65
N THR A 45 0.05 13.26 -11.40
CA THR A 45 -0.16 14.26 -10.35
C THR A 45 0.87 14.10 -9.22
N ASN A 46 0.85 14.99 -8.23
CA ASN A 46 1.68 14.91 -7.03
C ASN A 46 1.03 14.11 -5.88
N TRP A 47 -0.13 13.50 -6.14
CA TRP A 47 -0.80 12.63 -5.16
C TRP A 47 -0.13 11.27 -5.14
N VAL A 48 0.33 10.89 -3.95
CA VAL A 48 1.01 9.62 -3.71
C VAL A 48 0.27 8.84 -2.65
N MET A 49 0.10 7.54 -2.87
CA MET A 49 -0.44 6.61 -1.88
C MET A 49 0.65 5.59 -1.54
N HIS A 50 0.83 5.36 -0.24
CA HIS A 50 1.65 4.28 0.27
C HIS A 50 0.74 3.18 0.81
N GLU A 51 0.84 2.00 0.23
CA GLU A 51 0.11 0.81 0.64
C GLU A 51 1.08 -0.11 1.40
N TYR A 52 0.79 -0.37 2.67
CA TYR A 52 1.61 -1.20 3.55
C TYR A 52 0.97 -2.57 3.76
N ARG A 53 1.77 -3.64 3.71
CA ARG A 53 1.35 -5.02 3.97
C ARG A 53 2.29 -5.66 4.99
N LEU A 54 1.76 -6.31 6.02
CA LEU A 54 2.56 -7.11 6.97
C LEU A 54 3.04 -8.41 6.33
N VAL A 55 4.19 -8.94 6.79
CA VAL A 55 4.65 -10.29 6.43
C VAL A 55 4.03 -11.34 7.34
N GLU A 56 3.78 -12.55 6.82
CA GLU A 56 3.05 -13.62 7.50
C GLU A 56 3.63 -13.99 8.88
N GLU A 57 4.95 -14.00 9.02
CA GLU A 57 5.60 -14.30 10.30
C GLU A 57 5.34 -13.26 11.41
N GLU A 58 5.15 -11.98 11.05
CA GLU A 58 4.71 -10.96 12.03
C GLU A 58 3.20 -11.07 12.26
N MET A 59 2.44 -11.48 11.24
CA MET A 59 0.99 -11.68 11.37
C MET A 59 0.63 -12.76 12.38
N GLU A 60 1.41 -13.84 12.46
CA GLU A 60 1.21 -14.87 13.50
C GLU A 60 1.60 -14.36 14.89
N ARG A 61 2.63 -13.51 15.00
CA ARG A 61 3.02 -12.91 16.28
C ARG A 61 1.93 -12.00 16.85
N GLU A 62 1.25 -11.22 16.01
CA GLU A 62 0.11 -10.40 16.44
C GLU A 62 -1.10 -11.25 16.88
N ARG A 63 -1.33 -12.41 16.24
CA ARG A 63 -2.42 -13.34 16.61
C ARG A 63 -2.23 -13.98 17.97
N VAL A 64 -0.99 -14.26 18.37
CA VAL A 64 -0.68 -14.81 19.71
C VAL A 64 -0.99 -13.80 20.82
N GLY A 65 -0.95 -12.49 20.52
CA GLY A 65 -1.31 -11.43 21.48
C GLY A 65 -2.80 -11.06 21.51
N ASN A 66 -3.52 -11.23 20.39
CA ASN A 66 -4.95 -10.94 20.29
C ASN A 66 -5.62 -12.09 19.54
N GLY A 67 -6.36 -12.96 20.24
CA GLY A 67 -7.00 -14.17 19.72
C GLY A 67 -8.12 -13.94 18.70
N SER A 68 -7.84 -13.25 17.59
CA SER A 68 -8.79 -13.03 16.51
C SER A 68 -8.17 -13.32 15.14
N SER A 69 -8.88 -14.14 14.37
CA SER A 69 -8.60 -14.46 12.98
C SER A 69 -8.89 -13.25 12.09
N GLN A 70 -8.06 -12.20 12.15
CA GLN A 70 -8.29 -11.01 11.33
C GLN A 70 -8.20 -11.34 9.82
N PRO A 71 -9.23 -10.97 9.02
CA PRO A 71 -9.23 -11.19 7.58
C PRO A 71 -8.09 -10.43 6.90
N GLN A 72 -7.49 -11.04 5.87
CA GLN A 72 -6.36 -10.51 5.09
C GLN A 72 -6.58 -9.06 4.58
N LEU A 73 -7.84 -8.66 4.37
CA LEU A 73 -8.22 -7.31 3.94
C LEU A 73 -8.00 -6.20 4.97
N LEU A 74 -7.99 -6.49 6.28
CA LEU A 74 -7.82 -5.46 7.33
C LEU A 74 -6.36 -5.07 7.59
N LYS A 75 -5.40 -5.71 6.90
CA LYS A 75 -3.95 -5.59 7.16
C LYS A 75 -3.22 -4.74 6.13
N THR A 76 -3.98 -4.16 5.19
CA THR A 76 -3.47 -3.24 4.18
C THR A 76 -3.81 -1.81 4.60
N PHE A 77 -2.81 -1.07 5.07
CA PHE A 77 -2.99 0.34 5.41
C PHE A 77 -2.59 1.21 4.22
N CYS A 78 -3.51 2.05 3.77
CA CYS A 78 -3.28 3.03 2.71
C CYS A 78 -3.14 4.42 3.31
N ILE A 79 -1.98 5.04 3.16
CA ILE A 79 -1.75 6.44 3.55
C ILE A 79 -1.69 7.28 2.29
N LEU A 80 -2.59 8.27 2.18
CA LEU A 80 -2.62 9.25 1.10
C LEU A 80 -1.79 10.48 1.50
N MET A 81 -0.85 10.87 0.64
CA MET A 81 0.02 12.02 0.84
C MET A 81 -0.02 12.93 -0.39
N LEU A 82 0.02 14.24 -0.17
CA LEU A 82 0.28 15.23 -1.22
C LEU A 82 1.74 15.67 -1.09
N ILE A 83 2.54 15.47 -2.13
CA ILE A 83 3.90 16.01 -2.17
C ILE A 83 3.79 17.47 -2.66
N LYS A 84 4.05 18.43 -1.77
CA LYS A 84 4.20 19.85 -2.12
C LYS A 84 5.65 20.15 -2.46
#